data_AF-I3X1R5-F1
#
_entry.id   AF-I3X1R5-F1
#
_cell.length_a   1.000
_cell.length_b   1.000
_cell.length_c   1.000
_cell.angle_alpha   90.00
_cell.angle_beta   90.00
_cell.angle_gamma   90.00
#
_symmetry.space_group_name_H-M   'P 1'
#
loop_
_entity.id
_entity.type
_entity.pdbx_description
1 polymer ?
#
loop_
_entity_poly.entity_id
_entity_poly.type
_entity_poly.pdbx_seq_one_letter_code
_entity_poly.pdbx_strand_id
1 'polypeptide(L)'
;MSRTVLNAVGKPLYYSGSSTAWFSATGSGPTLYGTAGNDSMWGDSSVNVTMIGGKGDDIYYLYSGINRASEAAGEGVDTINTWMSYTLPQNFENLTVTGSGRFAFGNDTDNIIKGGSGTQTLDGGGGNDVLIGAGGADTFVFARGNGTDLITDFNFDDTVRLDGYGFTSFQQILANASQEGSNLRLALADGESLVFANTTADQLQAHQFRLSLDRSALTQTFSDEFNTLQLRSGDSGVWDPKFWWAPEKGSTLSGNGELQWYINPTYQPTASANPFSVSNGVLTIKAAPASEAIQAQINGYDYTSGLLTTHSSFAQTYGYFEVRADMPDDQGVWPAFWLLPADGSWPPELDVVEMRGQDPNTIIATVHSNETGSQTSIASAVKVPDTSGFHKYGVLWTEDEIVWYFDDAAIARADTPSDMHDPMYMLVNLAVGGIAGTPSDGLVDGSQMKIDYIKAYQLDADWQI
;
A
#
# COMPACT_ATOMS: atom_id res chain seq x y z
N MET A 1 21.55 -15.24 31.94
CA MET A 1 22.13 -14.40 30.87
C MET A 1 20.96 -13.85 30.08
N SER A 2 20.97 -12.57 29.75
CA SER A 2 19.96 -11.98 28.86
C SER A 2 20.00 -12.69 27.51
N ARG A 3 18.82 -13.03 26.97
CA ARG A 3 18.72 -13.66 25.65
C ARG A 3 19.02 -12.59 24.61
N THR A 4 19.90 -12.90 23.66
CA THR A 4 20.36 -11.96 22.63
C THR A 4 20.41 -12.61 21.26
N VAL A 5 20.45 -11.77 20.23
CA VAL A 5 20.74 -12.12 18.83
C VAL A 5 21.70 -11.08 18.27
N LEU A 6 22.62 -11.47 17.40
CA LEU A 6 23.49 -10.51 16.70
C LEU A 6 22.78 -10.04 15.43
N ASN A 7 22.74 -8.73 15.19
CA ASN A 7 22.30 -8.19 13.90
C ASN A 7 23.39 -8.33 12.83
N ALA A 8 23.09 -7.85 11.62
CA ALA A 8 23.96 -7.97 10.45
C ALA A 8 25.30 -7.21 10.55
N VAL A 9 25.44 -6.30 11.51
CA VAL A 9 26.69 -5.57 11.81
C VAL A 9 27.43 -6.12 13.05
N GLY A 10 26.95 -7.24 13.62
CA GLY A 10 27.57 -7.90 14.77
C GLY A 10 27.28 -7.24 16.12
N LYS A 11 26.30 -6.33 16.19
CA LYS A 11 25.83 -5.74 17.45
C LYS A 11 24.79 -6.67 18.09
N PRO A 12 24.91 -6.98 19.40
CA PRO A 12 23.87 -7.69 20.12
C PRO A 12 22.60 -6.85 20.29
N LEU A 13 21.47 -7.40 19.86
CA LEU A 13 20.13 -6.97 20.25
C LEU A 13 19.59 -7.89 21.33
N TYR A 14 18.74 -7.36 22.19
CA TYR A 14 18.27 -8.02 23.41
C TYR A 14 16.78 -8.31 23.31
N TYR A 15 16.37 -9.49 23.78
CA TYR A 15 14.97 -9.76 24.07
C TYR A 15 14.64 -9.26 25.49
N SER A 16 13.39 -8.88 25.73
CA SER A 16 12.90 -8.55 27.07
C SER A 16 13.21 -9.67 28.06
N GLY A 17 13.66 -9.29 29.26
CA GLY A 17 13.91 -10.22 30.36
C GLY A 17 12.64 -10.89 30.88
N SER A 18 12.79 -11.88 31.75
CA SER A 18 11.66 -12.61 32.31
C SER A 18 10.81 -11.72 33.23
N SER A 19 9.50 -11.67 32.99
CA SER A 19 8.58 -10.90 33.82
C SER A 19 8.56 -11.37 35.28
N THR A 20 8.41 -10.40 36.17
CA THR A 20 8.38 -10.51 37.63
C THR A 20 7.03 -10.09 38.22
N ALA A 21 6.21 -9.34 37.48
CA ALA A 21 4.80 -9.13 37.77
C ALA A 21 3.90 -9.18 36.50
N TRP A 22 2.59 -9.27 36.73
CA TRP A 22 1.57 -9.53 35.71
C TRP A 22 0.34 -8.64 35.94
N PHE A 23 -0.09 -7.92 34.91
CA PHE A 23 -1.18 -6.95 34.99
C PHE A 23 -2.22 -7.19 33.91
N SER A 24 -3.50 -6.96 34.23
CA SER A 24 -4.60 -6.97 33.26
C SER A 24 -5.34 -5.64 33.31
N ALA A 25 -5.70 -5.14 32.13
CA ALA A 25 -6.52 -3.95 31.99
C ALA A 25 -8.02 -4.18 32.30
N THR A 26 -8.46 -5.41 32.57
CA THR A 26 -9.85 -5.67 32.93
C THR A 26 -10.23 -4.90 34.19
N GLY A 27 -11.19 -3.97 34.07
CA GLY A 27 -11.61 -3.10 35.17
C GLY A 27 -10.61 -1.99 35.52
N SER A 28 -9.57 -1.78 34.71
CA SER A 28 -8.69 -0.63 34.85
C SER A 28 -9.41 0.66 34.43
N GLY A 29 -8.84 1.79 34.84
CA GLY A 29 -9.15 3.07 34.23
C GLY A 29 -8.53 3.20 32.83
N PRO A 30 -8.48 4.43 32.27
CA PRO A 30 -7.87 4.67 30.95
C PRO A 30 -6.36 4.45 30.92
N THR A 31 -5.73 4.26 32.08
CA THR A 31 -4.29 4.02 32.20
C THR A 31 -4.02 2.89 33.18
N LEU A 32 -3.09 2.01 32.81
CA LEU A 32 -2.60 0.91 33.63
C LEU A 32 -1.08 1.09 33.79
N TYR A 33 -0.62 1.15 35.04
CA TYR A 33 0.80 1.28 35.37
C TYR A 33 1.35 -0.06 35.85
N GLY A 34 2.53 -0.43 35.36
CA GLY A 34 3.37 -1.50 35.87
C GLY A 34 4.18 -1.05 37.09
N THR A 35 5.31 -1.71 37.30
CA THR A 35 6.24 -1.53 38.41
C THR A 35 7.55 -0.87 37.93
N ALA A 36 8.67 -1.13 38.60
CA ALA A 36 9.99 -0.72 38.13
C ALA A 36 10.83 -1.94 37.69
N GLY A 37 10.24 -3.13 37.70
CA GLY A 37 10.85 -4.36 37.22
C GLY A 37 10.06 -4.89 36.04
N ASN A 38 10.57 -5.97 35.45
CA ASN A 38 10.02 -6.54 34.23
C ASN A 38 8.58 -7.02 34.44
N ASP A 39 7.66 -6.59 33.61
CA ASP A 39 6.23 -6.82 33.73
C ASP A 39 5.66 -7.45 32.46
N SER A 40 4.59 -8.22 32.62
CA SER A 40 3.73 -8.58 31.50
C SER A 40 2.38 -7.91 31.69
N MET A 41 1.95 -7.13 30.71
CA MET A 41 0.74 -6.32 30.78
C MET A 41 -0.21 -6.69 29.64
N TRP A 42 -1.41 -7.15 29.98
CA TRP A 42 -2.45 -7.50 29.02
C TRP A 42 -3.48 -6.39 28.91
N GLY A 43 -3.69 -5.92 27.68
CA GLY A 43 -4.85 -5.11 27.34
C GLY A 43 -6.14 -5.90 27.54
N ASP A 44 -7.27 -5.21 27.48
CA ASP A 44 -8.61 -5.81 27.45
C ASP A 44 -9.33 -5.26 26.23
N SER A 45 -9.97 -6.13 25.44
CA SER A 45 -10.63 -5.71 24.19
C SER A 45 -11.81 -4.77 24.40
N SER A 46 -12.34 -4.70 25.63
CA SER A 46 -13.44 -3.83 26.02
C SER A 46 -12.99 -2.52 26.69
N VAL A 47 -11.70 -2.36 26.97
CA VAL A 47 -11.15 -1.22 27.70
C VAL A 47 -10.23 -0.41 26.79
N ASN A 48 -10.56 0.86 26.58
CA ASN A 48 -9.64 1.82 25.99
C ASN A 48 -8.59 2.18 27.06
N VAL A 49 -7.39 1.63 26.92
CA VAL A 49 -6.32 1.69 27.92
C VAL A 49 -4.98 2.03 27.28
N THR A 50 -4.21 2.89 27.96
CA THR A 50 -2.77 3.04 27.74
C THR A 50 -2.01 2.33 28.85
N MET A 51 -1.19 1.35 28.49
CA MET A 51 -0.31 0.63 29.42
C MET A 51 1.07 1.30 29.47
N ILE A 52 1.64 1.45 30.67
CA ILE A 52 2.96 2.03 30.93
C ILE A 52 3.68 1.11 31.93
N GLY A 53 4.79 0.51 31.53
CA GLY A 53 5.47 -0.59 32.19
C GLY A 53 6.47 -0.11 33.23
N GLY A 54 7.31 0.84 32.85
CA GLY A 54 8.27 1.50 33.74
C GLY A 54 9.70 1.13 33.39
N LYS A 55 10.57 0.98 34.40
CA LYS A 55 12.02 0.79 34.19
C LYS A 55 12.47 -0.66 33.94
N GLY A 56 11.51 -1.56 33.77
CA GLY A 56 11.78 -2.98 33.56
C GLY A 56 11.91 -3.31 32.08
N ASP A 57 12.26 -4.55 31.78
CA ASP A 57 11.95 -5.07 30.45
C ASP A 57 10.51 -5.58 30.43
N ASP A 58 9.63 -4.86 29.76
CA ASP A 58 8.19 -5.06 29.82
C ASP A 58 7.64 -5.69 28.53
N ILE A 59 6.58 -6.50 28.69
CA ILE A 59 5.90 -7.17 27.58
C ILE A 59 4.44 -6.74 27.56
N TYR A 60 4.07 -6.07 26.47
CA TYR A 60 2.76 -5.51 26.24
C TYR A 60 1.95 -6.38 25.29
N TYR A 61 0.88 -6.98 25.78
CA TYR A 61 -0.03 -7.78 24.97
C TYR A 61 -1.23 -6.92 24.56
N LEU A 62 -1.28 -6.51 23.29
CA LEU A 62 -2.37 -5.71 22.74
C LEU A 62 -3.42 -6.62 22.10
N TYR A 63 -4.61 -6.67 22.70
CA TYR A 63 -5.70 -7.52 22.22
C TYR A 63 -6.71 -6.82 21.32
N SER A 64 -6.69 -5.48 21.26
CA SER A 64 -7.60 -4.69 20.42
C SER A 64 -6.95 -3.39 19.94
N GLY A 65 -7.42 -2.88 18.80
CA GLY A 65 -6.97 -1.61 18.21
C GLY A 65 -7.32 -0.38 19.06
N ILE A 66 -7.99 -0.54 20.20
CA ILE A 66 -8.20 0.50 21.22
C ILE A 66 -7.19 0.45 22.38
N ASN A 67 -6.32 -0.56 22.43
CA ASN A 67 -5.26 -0.64 23.43
C ASN A 67 -4.01 0.10 22.93
N ARG A 68 -3.28 0.76 23.83
CA ARG A 68 -2.03 1.47 23.54
C ARG A 68 -0.96 1.07 24.56
N ALA A 69 0.29 1.15 24.14
CA ALA A 69 1.46 1.02 25.01
C ALA A 69 2.30 2.30 24.90
N SER A 70 2.98 2.68 25.98
CA SER A 70 3.83 3.87 26.01
C SER A 70 5.03 3.61 26.92
N GLU A 71 6.22 3.81 26.36
CA GLU A 71 7.50 3.71 27.06
C GLU A 71 8.29 5.00 26.97
N ALA A 72 9.16 5.23 27.97
CA ALA A 72 10.11 6.33 27.93
C ALA A 72 11.50 5.86 27.51
N ALA A 73 12.29 6.80 26.97
CA ALA A 73 13.60 6.48 26.42
C ALA A 73 14.55 5.87 27.46
N GLY A 74 15.10 4.68 27.15
CA GLY A 74 16.11 4.00 27.96
C GLY A 74 15.57 3.39 29.26
N GLU A 75 14.27 3.11 29.33
CA GLU A 75 13.65 2.47 30.49
C GLU A 75 13.68 0.94 30.46
N GLY A 76 14.16 0.30 29.40
CA GLY A 76 14.24 -1.16 29.37
C GLY A 76 14.57 -1.70 27.99
N VAL A 77 14.31 -2.98 27.80
CA VAL A 77 14.17 -3.62 26.50
C VAL A 77 12.76 -4.16 26.40
N ASP A 78 11.91 -3.48 25.65
CA ASP A 78 10.45 -3.67 25.73
C ASP A 78 9.90 -4.37 24.49
N THR A 79 8.89 -5.21 24.70
CA THR A 79 8.25 -5.99 23.64
C THR A 79 6.78 -5.65 23.52
N ILE A 80 6.34 -5.34 22.29
CA ILE A 80 4.92 -5.39 21.94
C ILE A 80 4.60 -6.75 21.32
N ASN A 81 3.55 -7.40 21.83
CA ASN A 81 3.02 -8.66 21.32
C ASN A 81 1.55 -8.48 20.92
N THR A 82 1.22 -8.77 19.66
CA THR A 82 -0.16 -8.65 19.17
C THR A 82 -0.48 -9.62 18.03
N TRP A 83 -1.76 -9.72 17.68
CA TRP A 83 -2.29 -10.49 16.54
C TRP A 83 -2.77 -9.59 15.39
N MET A 84 -2.76 -8.27 15.62
CA MET A 84 -3.13 -7.24 14.66
C MET A 84 -1.87 -6.74 13.98
N SER A 85 -2.03 -6.12 12.81
CA SER A 85 -0.94 -5.38 12.22
C SER A 85 -0.49 -4.26 13.13
N TYR A 86 0.82 -3.99 13.18
CA TYR A 86 1.37 -3.04 14.13
C TYR A 86 2.65 -2.38 13.65
N THR A 87 2.78 -1.08 13.92
CA THR A 87 4.01 -0.30 13.78
C THR A 87 4.51 0.03 15.16
N LEU A 88 5.78 -0.27 15.41
CA LEU A 88 6.41 -0.10 16.71
C LEU A 88 6.52 1.40 17.03
N PRO A 89 6.00 1.87 18.18
CA PRO A 89 6.23 3.23 18.63
C PRO A 89 7.70 3.45 18.97
N GLN A 90 8.08 4.72 19.17
CA GLN A 90 9.39 5.06 19.74
C GLN A 90 9.57 4.43 21.13
N ASN A 91 10.84 4.19 21.49
CA ASN A 91 11.26 3.61 22.78
C ASN A 91 10.84 2.14 23.01
N PHE A 92 10.50 1.41 21.94
CA PHE A 92 10.33 -0.04 22.00
C PHE A 92 11.37 -0.70 21.12
N GLU A 93 11.93 -1.82 21.56
CA GLU A 93 13.01 -2.54 20.87
C GLU A 93 12.50 -3.80 20.15
N ASN A 94 11.37 -4.36 20.57
CA ASN A 94 10.92 -5.66 20.06
C ASN A 94 9.44 -5.65 19.66
N LEU A 95 9.15 -6.30 18.53
CA LEU A 95 7.79 -6.49 18.04
C LEU A 95 7.54 -7.96 17.70
N THR A 96 6.44 -8.51 18.19
CA THR A 96 5.91 -9.81 17.74
C THR A 96 4.49 -9.63 17.23
N VAL A 97 4.26 -9.93 15.96
CA VAL A 97 2.94 -9.93 15.34
C VAL A 97 2.59 -11.34 14.90
N THR A 98 1.44 -11.83 15.35
CA THR A 98 0.88 -13.13 14.99
C THR A 98 -0.33 -12.98 14.08
N GLY A 99 -0.91 -14.09 13.63
CA GLY A 99 -2.01 -14.10 12.65
C GLY A 99 -1.49 -14.39 11.24
N SER A 100 -2.26 -13.97 10.23
CA SER A 100 -1.89 -14.08 8.81
C SER A 100 -2.35 -12.82 8.08
N GLY A 101 -1.62 -12.41 7.04
CA GLY A 101 -1.87 -11.18 6.32
C GLY A 101 -1.71 -9.94 7.20
N ARG A 102 -0.70 -9.94 8.08
CA ARG A 102 -0.41 -8.84 9.02
C ARG A 102 0.92 -8.18 8.70
N PHE A 103 1.04 -6.90 9.02
CA PHE A 103 2.33 -6.22 8.98
C PHE A 103 2.94 -6.08 10.38
N ALA A 104 4.26 -6.10 10.43
CA ALA A 104 5.06 -5.86 11.62
C ALA A 104 6.18 -4.88 11.24
N PHE A 105 5.97 -3.60 11.55
CA PHE A 105 6.89 -2.53 11.20
C PHE A 105 7.62 -2.03 12.45
N GLY A 106 8.92 -1.82 12.34
CA GLY A 106 9.76 -1.28 13.41
C GLY A 106 9.69 0.24 13.51
N ASN A 107 10.72 0.82 14.12
CA ASN A 107 10.91 2.26 14.31
C ASN A 107 12.29 2.70 13.80
N ASP A 108 12.79 3.86 14.22
CA ASP A 108 14.07 4.42 13.76
C ASP A 108 15.30 3.84 14.50
N THR A 109 15.17 2.73 15.24
CA THR A 109 16.23 2.11 16.03
C THR A 109 16.32 0.62 15.76
N ASP A 110 17.48 0.00 16.09
CA ASP A 110 17.66 -1.45 15.92
C ASP A 110 16.61 -2.27 16.70
N ASN A 111 15.80 -3.04 15.99
CA ASN A 111 14.68 -3.82 16.49
C ASN A 111 14.85 -5.33 16.27
N ILE A 112 14.20 -6.12 17.13
CA ILE A 112 13.91 -7.53 16.82
C ILE A 112 12.43 -7.64 16.45
N ILE A 113 12.16 -7.96 15.20
CA ILE A 113 10.79 -8.08 14.68
C ILE A 113 10.52 -9.52 14.29
N LYS A 114 9.42 -10.05 14.81
CA LYS A 114 9.05 -11.45 14.62
C LYS A 114 7.60 -11.61 14.15
N GLY A 115 7.45 -12.41 13.10
CA GLY A 115 6.18 -12.93 12.60
C GLY A 115 5.64 -14.15 13.37
N GLY A 116 4.53 -14.67 12.86
CA GLY A 116 3.79 -15.83 13.35
C GLY A 116 3.93 -17.03 12.43
N SER A 117 2.88 -17.83 12.31
CA SER A 117 2.85 -19.02 11.46
C SER A 117 2.07 -18.82 10.15
N GLY A 118 1.53 -17.63 9.95
CA GLY A 118 0.84 -17.22 8.72
C GLY A 118 1.68 -16.20 7.97
N THR A 119 1.17 -15.62 6.89
CA THR A 119 1.93 -14.63 6.10
C THR A 119 2.10 -13.30 6.86
N GLN A 120 3.31 -12.74 6.86
CA GLN A 120 3.61 -11.40 7.36
C GLN A 120 4.29 -10.51 6.33
N THR A 121 4.08 -9.19 6.47
CA THR A 121 4.94 -8.16 5.86
C THR A 121 5.79 -7.56 6.96
N LEU A 122 7.11 -7.76 6.92
CA LEU A 122 8.06 -7.27 7.93
C LEU A 122 8.88 -6.13 7.36
N ASP A 123 8.98 -5.04 8.10
CA ASP A 123 9.86 -3.89 7.80
C ASP A 123 10.58 -3.49 9.09
N GLY A 124 11.91 -3.44 9.05
CA GLY A 124 12.73 -3.02 10.18
C GLY A 124 12.52 -1.55 10.56
N GLY A 125 12.15 -0.71 9.60
CA GLY A 125 12.26 0.73 9.74
C GLY A 125 13.72 1.17 9.59
N GLY A 126 14.14 2.17 10.36
CA GLY A 126 15.55 2.59 10.37
C GLY A 126 16.34 1.84 11.43
N GLY A 127 17.58 1.46 11.15
CA GLY A 127 18.42 0.78 12.15
C GLY A 127 19.25 -0.33 11.53
N ASN A 128 19.58 -1.32 12.34
CA ASN A 128 20.18 -2.56 11.86
C ASN A 128 19.45 -3.71 12.55
N ASP A 129 18.41 -4.19 11.88
CA ASP A 129 17.36 -4.97 12.48
C ASP A 129 17.59 -6.48 12.36
N VAL A 130 16.84 -7.23 13.17
CA VAL A 130 16.74 -8.68 13.05
C VAL A 130 15.29 -9.04 12.76
N LEU A 131 15.05 -9.51 11.53
CA LEU A 131 13.74 -9.91 11.05
C LEU A 131 13.61 -11.43 11.05
N ILE A 132 12.51 -11.91 11.61
CA ILE A 132 12.20 -13.33 11.78
C ILE A 132 10.80 -13.58 11.23
N GLY A 133 10.69 -14.20 10.05
CA GLY A 133 9.38 -14.50 9.44
C GLY A 133 8.61 -15.56 10.22
N ALA A 134 9.35 -16.55 10.74
CA ALA A 134 8.91 -17.78 11.38
C ALA A 134 8.29 -18.80 10.42
N GLY A 135 7.03 -18.66 10.02
CA GLY A 135 6.45 -19.59 9.06
C GLY A 135 5.30 -18.96 8.32
N GLY A 136 5.03 -19.47 7.11
CA GLY A 136 4.19 -18.76 6.16
C GLY A 136 5.02 -18.36 4.95
N ALA A 137 4.40 -17.63 4.03
CA ALA A 137 5.08 -16.96 2.92
C ALA A 137 5.19 -15.47 3.29
N ASP A 138 6.35 -15.05 3.73
CA ASP A 138 6.58 -13.72 4.28
C ASP A 138 7.13 -12.76 3.24
N THR A 139 6.90 -11.47 3.43
CA THR A 139 7.48 -10.40 2.63
C THR A 139 8.36 -9.53 3.52
N PHE A 140 9.66 -9.53 3.28
CA PHE A 140 10.61 -8.66 3.95
C PHE A 140 10.84 -7.40 3.12
N VAL A 141 10.53 -6.25 3.69
CA VAL A 141 10.62 -4.94 3.05
C VAL A 141 11.89 -4.24 3.53
N PHE A 142 12.69 -3.75 2.58
CA PHE A 142 13.84 -2.90 2.86
C PHE A 142 13.77 -1.67 1.96
N ALA A 143 13.60 -0.51 2.58
CA ALA A 143 13.70 0.76 1.88
C ALA A 143 15.12 1.33 2.00
N ARG A 144 15.53 2.12 1.03
CA ARG A 144 16.77 2.90 1.09
C ARG A 144 16.74 3.83 2.30
N GLY A 145 17.75 3.75 3.15
CA GLY A 145 17.81 4.45 4.43
C GLY A 145 17.44 3.60 5.65
N ASN A 146 16.98 2.36 5.46
CA ASN A 146 16.65 1.45 6.55
C ASN A 146 17.89 0.92 7.28
N GLY A 147 19.08 1.00 6.69
CA GLY A 147 20.33 0.53 7.27
C GLY A 147 20.72 -0.90 6.88
N THR A 148 21.14 -1.73 7.83
CA THR A 148 21.67 -3.08 7.53
C THR A 148 21.04 -4.18 8.36
N ASP A 149 20.21 -4.97 7.71
CA ASP A 149 19.30 -5.88 8.37
C ASP A 149 19.66 -7.35 8.15
N LEU A 150 19.21 -8.18 9.08
CA LEU A 150 19.39 -9.63 9.07
C LEU A 150 18.03 -10.34 8.99
N ILE A 151 17.82 -11.13 7.94
CA ILE A 151 16.74 -12.14 7.91
C ILE A 151 17.28 -13.46 8.44
N THR A 152 16.64 -14.01 9.46
CA THR A 152 17.16 -15.21 10.15
C THR A 152 16.69 -16.54 9.56
N ASP A 153 15.61 -16.53 8.79
CA ASP A 153 14.86 -17.72 8.37
C ASP A 153 14.19 -17.55 7.00
N PHE A 154 14.94 -17.06 6.01
CA PHE A 154 14.45 -16.87 4.65
C PHE A 154 14.20 -18.20 3.94
N ASN A 155 12.95 -18.50 3.63
CA ASN A 155 12.48 -19.74 3.01
C ASN A 155 12.07 -19.55 1.55
N PHE A 156 11.79 -20.66 0.85
CA PHE A 156 11.47 -20.67 -0.59
C PHE A 156 10.26 -19.82 -1.00
N ASP A 157 9.24 -19.77 -0.14
CA ASP A 157 8.00 -19.02 -0.39
C ASP A 157 8.11 -17.54 0.03
N ASP A 158 9.19 -17.17 0.73
CA ASP A 158 9.40 -15.80 1.18
C ASP A 158 9.87 -14.91 0.03
N THR A 159 9.56 -13.64 0.16
CA THR A 159 9.93 -12.61 -0.81
C THR A 159 10.63 -11.43 -0.14
N VAL A 160 11.46 -10.74 -0.91
CA VAL A 160 12.12 -9.50 -0.52
C VAL A 160 11.66 -8.39 -1.45
N ARG A 161 11.25 -7.25 -0.87
CA ARG A 161 10.97 -6.01 -1.59
C ARG A 161 12.07 -4.99 -1.29
N LEU A 162 12.75 -4.54 -2.35
CA LEU A 162 13.88 -3.60 -2.26
C LEU A 162 13.45 -2.23 -2.79
N ASP A 163 12.97 -1.37 -1.90
CA ASP A 163 12.36 -0.09 -2.24
C ASP A 163 13.47 0.98 -2.40
N GLY A 164 13.62 1.53 -3.60
CA GLY A 164 14.56 2.64 -3.88
C GLY A 164 16.02 2.26 -4.15
N TYR A 165 16.35 0.96 -4.27
CA TYR A 165 17.71 0.50 -4.58
C TYR A 165 18.01 0.32 -6.08
N GLY A 166 16.98 0.30 -6.94
CA GLY A 166 17.15 0.31 -8.39
C GLY A 166 17.62 -1.01 -9.01
N PHE A 167 17.47 -2.13 -8.30
CA PHE A 167 17.70 -3.45 -8.87
C PHE A 167 16.55 -3.81 -9.81
N THR A 168 16.86 -4.03 -11.09
CA THR A 168 15.87 -4.36 -12.12
C THR A 168 15.93 -5.82 -12.58
N SER A 169 16.92 -6.60 -12.15
CA SER A 169 17.01 -8.02 -12.49
C SER A 169 17.62 -8.89 -11.39
N PHE A 170 17.25 -10.17 -11.35
CA PHE A 170 17.81 -11.14 -10.42
C PHE A 170 19.32 -11.34 -10.62
N GLN A 171 19.82 -11.16 -11.85
CA GLN A 171 21.25 -11.22 -12.12
C GLN A 171 22.02 -10.10 -11.39
N GLN A 172 21.45 -8.89 -11.27
CA GLN A 172 22.06 -7.80 -10.50
C GLN A 172 22.09 -8.14 -9.00
N ILE A 173 21.04 -8.79 -8.47
CA ILE A 173 21.02 -9.28 -7.09
C ILE A 173 22.18 -10.25 -6.85
N LEU A 174 22.32 -11.27 -7.70
CA LEU A 174 23.40 -12.25 -7.58
C LEU A 174 24.80 -11.62 -7.74
N ALA A 175 24.94 -10.65 -8.64
CA ALA A 175 26.21 -9.93 -8.84
C ALA A 175 26.62 -9.09 -7.63
N ASN A 176 25.66 -8.63 -6.83
CA ASN A 176 25.87 -7.86 -5.61
C ASN A 176 25.85 -8.71 -4.33
N ALA A 177 25.66 -10.03 -4.45
CA ALA A 177 25.69 -10.95 -3.33
C ALA A 177 27.11 -11.48 -3.07
N SER A 178 27.46 -11.62 -1.80
CA SER A 178 28.75 -12.15 -1.35
C SER A 178 28.56 -13.08 -0.14
N GLN A 179 29.29 -14.20 -0.13
CA GLN A 179 29.21 -15.16 0.97
C GLN A 179 30.07 -14.72 2.15
N GLU A 180 29.49 -14.63 3.34
CA GLU A 180 30.13 -14.29 4.61
C GLU A 180 29.93 -15.44 5.62
N GLY A 181 30.90 -16.37 5.69
CA GLY A 181 30.75 -17.57 6.51
C GLY A 181 29.58 -18.42 6.01
N SER A 182 28.57 -18.64 6.86
CA SER A 182 27.32 -19.32 6.48
C SER A 182 26.26 -18.38 5.93
N ASN A 183 26.43 -17.06 6.02
CA ASN A 183 25.43 -16.08 5.63
C ASN A 183 25.71 -15.52 4.24
N LEU A 184 24.68 -15.07 3.54
CA LEU A 184 24.80 -14.37 2.26
C LEU A 184 24.50 -12.89 2.49
N ARG A 185 25.45 -12.01 2.14
CA ARG A 185 25.25 -10.55 2.18
C ARG A 185 24.95 -10.04 0.78
N LEU A 186 23.80 -9.42 0.61
CA LEU A 186 23.49 -8.58 -0.54
C LEU A 186 23.92 -7.14 -0.23
N ALA A 187 24.90 -6.64 -0.98
CA ALA A 187 25.29 -5.24 -0.91
C ALA A 187 24.24 -4.35 -1.58
N LEU A 188 23.81 -3.30 -0.87
CA LEU A 188 22.85 -2.32 -1.35
C LEU A 188 23.54 -0.95 -1.59
N ALA A 189 22.76 0.07 -1.94
CA ALA A 189 23.29 1.43 -2.11
C ALA A 189 23.72 2.05 -0.77
N ASP A 190 24.49 3.14 -0.80
CA ASP A 190 24.88 3.95 0.36
C ASP A 190 25.58 3.21 1.53
N GLY A 191 26.11 2.01 1.27
CA GLY A 191 26.77 1.19 2.29
C GLY A 191 25.81 0.32 3.12
N GLU A 192 24.54 0.31 2.75
CA GLU A 192 23.51 -0.56 3.32
C GLU A 192 23.69 -2.01 2.84
N SER A 193 23.08 -2.95 3.55
CA SER A 193 23.11 -4.35 3.15
C SER A 193 21.91 -5.11 3.68
N LEU A 194 21.52 -6.15 2.96
CA LEU A 194 20.62 -7.18 3.46
C LEU A 194 21.42 -8.47 3.67
N VAL A 195 21.31 -9.07 4.85
CA VAL A 195 21.97 -10.34 5.16
C VAL A 195 20.95 -11.44 5.35
N PHE A 196 21.15 -12.54 4.63
CA PHE A 196 20.37 -13.77 4.78
C PHE A 196 21.17 -14.78 5.61
N ALA A 197 20.65 -15.15 6.78
CA ALA A 197 21.32 -16.11 7.64
C ALA A 197 21.35 -17.51 7.00
N ASN A 198 22.45 -18.23 7.14
CA ASN A 198 22.60 -19.64 6.73
C ASN A 198 22.17 -19.92 5.28
N THR A 199 22.35 -18.94 4.40
CA THR A 199 21.89 -18.96 3.02
C THR A 199 23.10 -18.92 2.07
N THR A 200 23.00 -19.61 0.95
CA THR A 200 23.93 -19.53 -0.18
C THR A 200 23.22 -19.00 -1.42
N ALA A 201 23.97 -18.39 -2.35
CA ALA A 201 23.39 -17.72 -3.52
C ALA A 201 22.56 -18.66 -4.43
N ASP A 202 22.90 -19.94 -4.50
CA ASP A 202 22.20 -20.96 -5.29
C ASP A 202 20.84 -21.38 -4.70
N GLN A 203 20.56 -21.01 -3.45
CA GLN A 203 19.26 -21.25 -2.82
C GLN A 203 18.23 -20.17 -3.18
N LEU A 204 18.69 -18.98 -3.59
CA LEU A 204 17.82 -17.88 -4.00
C LEU A 204 17.18 -18.16 -5.37
N GLN A 205 15.91 -17.76 -5.52
CA GLN A 205 15.17 -17.84 -6.77
C GLN A 205 14.69 -16.45 -7.21
N ALA A 206 14.59 -16.23 -8.52
CA ALA A 206 14.19 -14.94 -9.07
C ALA A 206 12.81 -14.47 -8.57
N HIS A 207 11.84 -15.39 -8.42
CA HIS A 207 10.48 -15.06 -7.96
C HIS A 207 10.42 -14.52 -6.53
N GLN A 208 11.48 -14.72 -5.74
CA GLN A 208 11.59 -14.23 -4.37
C GLN A 208 11.94 -12.74 -4.32
N PHE A 209 12.34 -12.11 -5.43
CA PHE A 209 12.76 -10.72 -5.44
C PHE A 209 11.72 -9.86 -6.16
N ARG A 210 11.15 -8.92 -5.41
CA ARG A 210 10.28 -7.87 -5.94
C ARG A 210 11.16 -6.69 -6.32
N LEU A 211 11.49 -6.64 -7.61
CA LEU A 211 12.48 -5.75 -8.19
C LEU A 211 11.88 -4.44 -8.70
N SER A 212 12.73 -3.44 -8.90
CA SER A 212 12.36 -2.15 -9.44
C SER A 212 11.98 -2.25 -10.92
N LEU A 213 11.07 -1.39 -11.36
CA LEU A 213 10.71 -1.24 -12.77
C LEU A 213 11.93 -0.81 -13.60
N ASP A 214 12.25 -1.57 -14.65
CA ASP A 214 13.23 -1.13 -15.64
C ASP A 214 12.58 -0.09 -16.57
N ARG A 215 12.88 1.18 -16.34
CA ARG A 215 12.35 2.26 -17.18
C ARG A 215 13.11 2.44 -18.49
N SER A 216 14.25 1.77 -18.68
CA SER A 216 15.13 2.00 -19.86
C SER A 216 14.55 1.46 -21.16
N ALA A 217 13.63 0.51 -21.07
CA ALA A 217 12.92 -0.11 -22.20
C ALA A 217 11.46 0.38 -22.34
N LEU A 218 11.12 1.52 -21.71
CA LEU A 218 9.80 2.14 -21.79
C LEU A 218 9.83 3.35 -22.74
N THR A 219 8.94 3.33 -23.73
CA THR A 219 8.71 4.48 -24.62
C THR A 219 7.35 5.12 -24.30
N GLN A 220 7.33 6.40 -23.93
CA GLN A 220 6.10 7.10 -23.55
C GLN A 220 5.12 7.21 -24.73
N THR A 221 3.88 6.75 -24.55
CA THR A 221 2.79 6.80 -25.54
C THR A 221 1.70 7.80 -25.17
N PHE A 222 1.53 8.07 -23.88
CA PHE A 222 0.59 9.05 -23.35
C PHE A 222 1.19 9.82 -22.19
N SER A 223 0.84 11.11 -22.08
CA SER A 223 1.15 11.92 -20.91
C SER A 223 0.19 13.08 -20.78
N ASP A 224 -0.29 13.30 -19.57
CA ASP A 224 -0.89 14.55 -19.14
C ASP A 224 -0.23 14.97 -17.82
N GLU A 225 0.44 16.12 -17.84
CA GLU A 225 1.12 16.74 -16.69
C GLU A 225 0.20 17.76 -15.98
N PHE A 226 -1.09 17.78 -16.34
CA PHE A 226 -2.13 18.62 -15.76
C PHE A 226 -1.77 20.11 -15.59
N ASN A 227 -0.97 20.67 -16.52
CA ASN A 227 -0.79 22.12 -16.63
C ASN A 227 -2.13 22.84 -16.92
N THR A 228 -3.05 22.13 -17.57
CA THR A 228 -4.46 22.48 -17.76
C THR A 228 -5.29 21.21 -17.89
N LEU A 229 -6.52 21.16 -17.37
CA LEU A 229 -7.42 20.04 -17.63
C LEU A 229 -8.12 20.21 -18.98
N GLN A 230 -7.81 19.34 -19.94
CA GLN A 230 -8.41 19.35 -21.28
C GLN A 230 -9.61 18.39 -21.34
N LEU A 231 -10.79 18.88 -20.97
CA LEU A 231 -12.03 18.13 -21.11
C LEU A 231 -12.40 17.93 -22.59
N ARG A 232 -12.96 16.76 -22.90
CA ARG A 232 -13.42 16.39 -24.23
C ARG A 232 -14.56 17.29 -24.71
N SER A 233 -14.41 17.79 -25.93
CA SER A 233 -15.42 18.56 -26.67
C SER A 233 -15.32 18.19 -28.14
N GLY A 234 -16.23 17.35 -28.62
CA GLY A 234 -16.12 16.70 -29.93
C GLY A 234 -14.83 15.88 -30.03
N ASP A 235 -14.03 16.14 -31.07
CA ASP A 235 -12.78 15.41 -31.35
C ASP A 235 -11.54 16.02 -30.67
N SER A 236 -11.72 17.06 -29.84
CA SER A 236 -10.64 17.77 -29.15
C SER A 236 -10.69 17.55 -27.64
N GLY A 237 -9.53 17.61 -26.99
CA GLY A 237 -9.38 17.35 -25.56
C GLY A 237 -9.03 15.89 -25.26
N VAL A 238 -8.75 15.62 -23.99
CA VAL A 238 -8.22 14.33 -23.54
C VAL A 238 -9.25 13.58 -22.71
N TRP A 239 -9.86 14.25 -21.73
CA TRP A 239 -10.62 13.56 -20.69
C TRP A 239 -12.13 13.72 -20.86
N ASP A 240 -12.83 12.59 -20.93
CA ASP A 240 -14.28 12.53 -20.76
C ASP A 240 -14.61 12.56 -19.25
N PRO A 241 -15.45 13.48 -18.76
CA PRO A 241 -15.74 13.62 -17.33
C PRO A 241 -16.94 12.78 -16.85
N LYS A 242 -17.18 11.65 -17.51
CA LYS A 242 -18.24 10.69 -17.21
C LYS A 242 -17.94 9.36 -17.91
N PHE A 243 -18.57 8.28 -17.47
CA PHE A 243 -18.54 7.03 -18.24
C PHE A 243 -19.12 7.23 -19.64
N TRP A 244 -18.63 6.46 -20.61
CA TRP A 244 -19.07 6.55 -22.00
C TRP A 244 -20.57 6.28 -22.16
N TRP A 245 -21.12 5.35 -21.39
CA TRP A 245 -22.54 5.01 -21.35
C TRP A 245 -23.39 5.94 -20.47
N ALA A 246 -22.76 6.77 -19.64
CA ALA A 246 -23.48 7.61 -18.69
C ALA A 246 -24.29 8.71 -19.40
N PRO A 247 -25.46 9.09 -18.86
CA PRO A 247 -26.17 10.29 -19.28
C PRO A 247 -25.29 11.55 -19.19
N GLU A 248 -25.64 12.60 -19.93
CA GLU A 248 -24.91 13.88 -19.90
C GLU A 248 -24.76 14.46 -18.50
N LYS A 249 -25.76 14.26 -17.64
CA LYS A 249 -25.72 14.71 -16.25
C LYS A 249 -24.72 13.98 -15.35
N GLY A 250 -24.03 12.96 -15.85
CA GLY A 250 -23.17 12.07 -15.10
C GLY A 250 -23.90 10.82 -14.60
N SER A 251 -23.24 10.08 -13.70
CA SER A 251 -23.76 8.83 -13.13
C SER A 251 -23.01 8.46 -11.85
N THR A 252 -23.30 7.26 -11.34
CA THR A 252 -22.64 6.60 -10.21
C THR A 252 -22.64 5.09 -10.50
N LEU A 253 -21.84 4.28 -9.79
CA LEU A 253 -21.94 2.83 -9.84
C LEU A 253 -22.72 2.32 -8.63
N SER A 254 -24.05 2.42 -8.69
CA SER A 254 -24.92 2.02 -7.57
C SER A 254 -24.80 0.54 -7.19
N GLY A 255 -24.38 -0.32 -8.12
CA GLY A 255 -24.10 -1.74 -7.85
C GLY A 255 -22.97 -1.95 -6.85
N ASN A 256 -22.05 -0.99 -6.73
CA ASN A 256 -20.92 -1.02 -5.81
C ASN A 256 -21.26 -0.43 -4.44
N GLY A 257 -22.47 0.11 -4.24
CA GLY A 257 -22.84 0.82 -3.02
C GLY A 257 -22.19 2.20 -2.89
N GLU A 258 -21.80 2.82 -4.02
CA GLU A 258 -21.32 4.18 -4.09
C GLU A 258 -22.41 5.20 -3.70
N LEU A 259 -21.99 6.30 -3.06
CA LEU A 259 -22.84 7.32 -2.45
C LEU A 259 -22.69 8.70 -3.12
N GLN A 260 -21.70 8.86 -4.00
CA GLN A 260 -21.49 10.05 -4.80
C GLN A 260 -22.20 9.98 -6.15
N TRP A 261 -22.57 11.13 -6.67
CA TRP A 261 -22.82 11.34 -8.09
C TRP A 261 -21.57 11.92 -8.75
N TYR A 262 -21.04 11.25 -9.78
CA TYR A 262 -19.96 11.81 -10.60
C TYR A 262 -20.50 12.93 -11.47
N ILE A 263 -20.00 14.13 -11.25
CA ILE A 263 -20.46 15.34 -11.95
C ILE A 263 -19.75 15.46 -13.29
N ASN A 264 -20.52 15.50 -14.37
CA ASN A 264 -20.04 16.04 -15.64
C ASN A 264 -20.12 17.58 -15.58
N PRO A 265 -19.00 18.31 -15.52
CA PRO A 265 -18.99 19.76 -15.38
C PRO A 265 -19.47 20.49 -16.64
N THR A 266 -19.60 19.81 -17.78
CA THR A 266 -20.14 20.41 -19.01
C THR A 266 -21.68 20.47 -19.00
N TYR A 267 -22.34 19.64 -18.17
CA TYR A 267 -23.78 19.66 -17.97
C TYR A 267 -24.20 20.86 -17.10
N GLN A 268 -24.73 21.89 -17.76
CA GLN A 268 -25.00 23.20 -17.14
C GLN A 268 -25.81 23.14 -15.83
N PRO A 269 -26.86 22.32 -15.67
CA PRO A 269 -27.65 22.29 -14.43
C PRO A 269 -26.86 21.85 -13.17
N THR A 270 -25.72 21.18 -13.31
CA THR A 270 -24.86 20.79 -12.18
C THR A 270 -23.44 21.33 -12.29
N ALA A 271 -23.15 22.18 -13.27
CA ALA A 271 -21.81 22.70 -13.53
C ALA A 271 -21.20 23.49 -12.35
N SER A 272 -22.04 24.07 -11.49
CA SER A 272 -21.60 24.74 -10.26
C SER A 272 -20.96 23.79 -9.23
N ALA A 273 -21.21 22.48 -9.36
CA ALA A 273 -20.62 21.44 -8.53
C ALA A 273 -19.42 20.76 -9.23
N ASN A 274 -18.71 21.48 -10.10
CA ASN A 274 -17.52 20.96 -10.78
C ASN A 274 -16.49 20.44 -9.74
N PRO A 275 -16.16 19.15 -9.75
CA PRO A 275 -15.28 18.53 -8.77
C PRO A 275 -13.80 18.73 -9.12
N PHE A 276 -13.50 19.30 -10.30
CA PHE A 276 -12.15 19.41 -10.83
C PHE A 276 -11.58 20.82 -10.68
N SER A 277 -10.33 20.89 -10.26
CA SER A 277 -9.53 22.12 -10.35
C SER A 277 -8.08 21.78 -10.72
N VAL A 278 -7.39 22.74 -11.33
CA VAL A 278 -5.96 22.62 -11.66
C VAL A 278 -5.23 23.80 -11.06
N SER A 279 -4.14 23.53 -10.33
CA SER A 279 -3.29 24.56 -9.75
C SER A 279 -1.84 24.06 -9.74
N ASN A 280 -0.92 24.88 -10.26
CA ASN A 280 0.53 24.57 -10.29
C ASN A 280 0.87 23.18 -10.87
N GLY A 281 0.20 22.78 -11.95
CA GLY A 281 0.42 21.46 -12.59
C GLY A 281 -0.26 20.29 -11.88
N VAL A 282 -1.03 20.53 -10.82
CA VAL A 282 -1.71 19.48 -10.07
C VAL A 282 -3.22 19.53 -10.36
N LEU A 283 -3.77 18.43 -10.87
CA LEU A 283 -5.21 18.19 -10.91
C LEU A 283 -5.70 17.79 -9.52
N THR A 284 -6.80 18.39 -9.06
CA THR A 284 -7.53 17.95 -7.86
C THR A 284 -8.90 17.46 -8.25
N ILE A 285 -9.25 16.25 -7.81
CA ILE A 285 -10.60 15.70 -7.82
C ILE A 285 -11.15 15.80 -6.39
N LYS A 286 -12.22 16.58 -6.20
CA LYS A 286 -12.85 16.79 -4.89
C LYS A 286 -14.13 15.97 -4.75
N ALA A 287 -14.22 15.20 -3.66
CA ALA A 287 -15.46 14.67 -3.14
C ALA A 287 -16.04 15.62 -2.08
N ALA A 288 -17.35 15.90 -2.14
CA ALA A 288 -18.01 16.85 -1.23
C ALA A 288 -19.52 16.57 -1.09
N PRO A 289 -20.16 17.04 0.01
CA PRO A 289 -21.60 17.01 0.15
C PRO A 289 -22.31 17.70 -1.00
N ALA A 290 -23.38 17.10 -1.49
CA ALA A 290 -24.21 17.66 -2.53
C ALA A 290 -25.10 18.78 -1.97
N SER A 291 -25.08 19.95 -2.62
CA SER A 291 -25.99 21.05 -2.23
C SER A 291 -27.46 20.71 -2.56
N GLU A 292 -28.39 21.23 -1.76
CA GLU A 292 -29.84 21.11 -2.02
C GLU A 292 -30.24 21.57 -3.43
N ALA A 293 -29.51 22.54 -4.00
CA ALA A 293 -29.82 23.13 -5.31
C ALA A 293 -29.72 22.14 -6.48
N ILE A 294 -28.89 21.09 -6.36
CA ILE A 294 -28.65 20.12 -7.44
C ILE A 294 -29.34 18.77 -7.21
N GLN A 295 -29.98 18.56 -6.06
CA GLN A 295 -30.49 17.25 -5.62
C GLN A 295 -31.41 16.58 -6.65
N ALA A 296 -32.30 17.34 -7.27
CA ALA A 296 -33.20 16.83 -8.31
C ALA A 296 -32.47 16.36 -9.58
N GLN A 297 -31.29 16.92 -9.88
CA GLN A 297 -30.48 16.55 -11.03
C GLN A 297 -29.68 15.27 -10.77
N ILE A 298 -29.18 15.12 -9.55
CA ILE A 298 -28.30 14.02 -9.14
C ILE A 298 -29.06 12.86 -8.48
N ASN A 299 -30.37 12.75 -8.69
CA ASN A 299 -31.20 11.67 -8.15
C ASN A 299 -31.18 11.52 -6.62
N GLY A 300 -30.98 12.61 -5.87
CA GLY A 300 -31.01 12.55 -4.40
C GLY A 300 -29.73 12.03 -3.74
N TYR A 301 -28.62 11.93 -4.47
CA TYR A 301 -27.35 11.46 -3.90
C TYR A 301 -26.78 12.50 -2.92
N ASP A 302 -26.22 12.01 -1.81
CA ASP A 302 -25.74 12.86 -0.72
C ASP A 302 -24.39 13.53 -1.03
N TYR A 303 -23.62 12.96 -1.96
CA TYR A 303 -22.28 13.43 -2.30
C TYR A 303 -22.13 13.69 -3.80
N THR A 304 -21.16 14.53 -4.13
CA THR A 304 -20.66 14.75 -5.49
C THR A 304 -19.18 14.44 -5.54
N SER A 305 -18.70 13.95 -6.68
CA SER A 305 -17.28 13.75 -6.94
C SER A 305 -16.98 13.77 -8.44
N GLY A 306 -15.74 13.49 -8.83
CA GLY A 306 -15.28 13.45 -10.22
C GLY A 306 -14.76 12.09 -10.67
N LEU A 307 -14.98 11.82 -11.95
CA LEU A 307 -14.38 10.74 -12.73
C LEU A 307 -13.89 11.35 -14.05
N LEU A 308 -12.67 10.99 -14.45
CA LEU A 308 -12.12 11.32 -15.76
C LEU A 308 -11.71 10.02 -16.45
N THR A 309 -11.94 9.94 -17.76
CA THR A 309 -11.53 8.79 -18.56
C THR A 309 -10.99 9.18 -19.93
N THR A 310 -10.08 8.36 -20.48
CA THR A 310 -9.53 8.52 -21.83
C THR A 310 -10.32 7.73 -22.89
N HIS A 311 -11.49 7.17 -22.58
CA HIS A 311 -12.27 6.32 -23.50
C HIS A 311 -12.33 6.84 -24.95
N SER A 312 -12.60 8.13 -25.16
CA SER A 312 -12.73 8.69 -26.52
C SER A 312 -11.40 9.18 -27.13
N SER A 313 -10.28 9.12 -26.40
CA SER A 313 -9.03 9.79 -26.74
C SER A 313 -7.80 8.89 -26.80
N PHE A 314 -7.69 7.92 -25.90
CA PHE A 314 -6.53 7.06 -25.79
C PHE A 314 -6.92 5.71 -25.19
N ALA A 315 -6.50 4.66 -25.89
CA ALA A 315 -6.47 3.29 -25.42
C ALA A 315 -5.24 2.61 -26.01
N GLN A 316 -4.67 1.65 -25.30
CA GLN A 316 -3.57 0.82 -25.81
C GLN A 316 -3.67 -0.60 -25.26
N THR A 317 -3.10 -1.55 -25.98
CA THR A 317 -2.89 -2.92 -25.48
C THR A 317 -1.50 -3.02 -24.89
N TYR A 318 -1.39 -3.56 -23.68
CA TYR A 318 -0.14 -3.72 -22.94
C TYR A 318 0.59 -2.41 -22.64
N GLY A 319 1.68 -2.51 -21.90
CA GLY A 319 2.55 -1.40 -21.54
C GLY A 319 2.57 -1.12 -20.05
N TYR A 320 3.17 0.01 -19.70
CA TYR A 320 3.19 0.51 -18.33
C TYR A 320 2.24 1.69 -18.20
N PHE A 321 1.35 1.66 -17.22
CA PHE A 321 0.39 2.73 -16.93
C PHE A 321 0.64 3.25 -15.53
N GLU A 322 0.69 4.56 -15.37
CA GLU A 322 1.13 5.18 -14.13
C GLU A 322 0.33 6.45 -13.82
N VAL A 323 0.00 6.60 -12.55
CA VAL A 323 -0.45 7.86 -11.96
C VAL A 323 0.51 8.26 -10.84
N ARG A 324 0.88 9.54 -10.79
CA ARG A 324 1.52 10.11 -9.60
C ARG A 324 0.50 10.94 -8.83
N ALA A 325 0.13 10.47 -7.63
CA ALA A 325 -0.97 11.05 -6.88
C ALA A 325 -0.71 11.11 -5.37
N ASP A 326 -1.31 12.13 -4.74
CA ASP A 326 -1.50 12.29 -3.30
C ASP A 326 -2.96 11.90 -2.99
N MET A 327 -3.11 10.79 -2.28
CA MET A 327 -4.39 10.09 -2.08
C MET A 327 -5.03 10.56 -0.76
N PRO A 328 -6.37 10.71 -0.71
CA PRO A 328 -7.04 11.11 0.51
C PRO A 328 -7.08 10.00 1.57
N ASP A 329 -7.10 10.39 2.85
CA ASP A 329 -7.14 9.52 4.03
C ASP A 329 -8.44 9.68 4.86
N ASP A 330 -9.43 10.41 4.35
CA ASP A 330 -10.73 10.55 4.99
C ASP A 330 -11.51 9.22 4.98
N GLN A 331 -12.18 8.86 6.07
CA GLN A 331 -13.02 7.67 6.07
C GLN A 331 -14.12 7.76 5.01
N GLY A 332 -14.34 6.66 4.29
CA GLY A 332 -15.45 6.53 3.34
C GLY A 332 -15.16 7.04 1.94
N VAL A 333 -13.96 7.52 1.64
CA VAL A 333 -13.53 7.80 0.26
C VAL A 333 -12.71 6.65 -0.33
N TRP A 334 -12.85 6.47 -1.64
CA TRP A 334 -12.29 5.38 -2.41
C TRP A 334 -11.65 5.92 -3.70
N PRO A 335 -10.40 6.41 -3.65
CA PRO A 335 -9.65 6.80 -4.84
C PRO A 335 -9.27 5.57 -5.68
N ALA A 336 -9.32 5.71 -7.00
CA ALA A 336 -8.94 4.66 -7.93
C ALA A 336 -8.30 5.21 -9.22
N PHE A 337 -7.33 4.45 -9.76
CA PHE A 337 -6.81 4.55 -11.12
C PHE A 337 -6.80 3.16 -11.75
N TRP A 338 -7.47 3.01 -12.89
CA TRP A 338 -7.87 1.70 -13.42
C TRP A 338 -8.12 1.75 -14.93
N LEU A 339 -8.28 0.58 -15.55
CA LEU A 339 -8.42 0.41 -16.98
C LEU A 339 -9.64 -0.44 -17.34
N LEU A 340 -10.29 -0.09 -18.45
CA LEU A 340 -11.40 -0.85 -19.03
C LEU A 340 -11.24 -1.07 -20.54
N PRO A 341 -11.84 -2.14 -21.11
CA PRO A 341 -11.81 -2.43 -22.56
C PRO A 341 -12.39 -1.30 -23.40
N ALA A 342 -11.68 -0.90 -24.46
CA ALA A 342 -12.09 0.17 -25.37
C ALA A 342 -13.36 -0.15 -26.17
N ASP A 343 -13.76 -1.42 -26.25
CA ASP A 343 -15.01 -1.84 -26.88
C ASP A 343 -16.23 -1.74 -25.93
N GLY A 344 -16.00 -1.39 -24.66
CA GLY A 344 -17.03 -1.25 -23.64
C GLY A 344 -17.50 -2.58 -23.03
N SER A 345 -16.82 -3.69 -23.33
CA SER A 345 -17.04 -4.97 -22.64
C SER A 345 -16.60 -4.90 -21.17
N TRP A 346 -17.16 -5.79 -20.35
CA TRP A 346 -16.76 -5.98 -18.96
C TRP A 346 -17.25 -7.34 -18.45
N PRO A 347 -16.41 -8.10 -17.73
CA PRO A 347 -14.94 -8.01 -17.66
C PRO A 347 -14.26 -8.19 -19.06
N PRO A 348 -12.95 -7.93 -19.20
CA PRO A 348 -11.95 -7.72 -18.15
C PRO A 348 -11.90 -6.28 -17.58
N GLU A 349 -11.23 -6.10 -16.45
CA GLU A 349 -10.92 -4.81 -15.80
C GLU A 349 -9.58 -4.93 -15.07
N LEU A 350 -8.76 -3.87 -15.11
CA LEU A 350 -7.44 -3.84 -14.47
C LEU A 350 -7.30 -2.62 -13.56
N ASP A 351 -7.26 -2.86 -12.27
CA ASP A 351 -7.12 -1.83 -11.25
C ASP A 351 -5.64 -1.60 -10.94
N VAL A 352 -5.10 -0.46 -11.37
CA VAL A 352 -3.71 -0.08 -11.10
C VAL A 352 -3.54 0.19 -9.60
N VAL A 353 -4.50 0.91 -9.03
CA VAL A 353 -4.58 1.17 -7.61
C VAL A 353 -6.01 1.49 -7.23
N GLU A 354 -6.47 0.85 -6.16
CA GLU A 354 -7.60 1.28 -5.36
C GLU A 354 -7.17 1.40 -3.90
N MET A 355 -7.72 2.38 -3.18
CA MET A 355 -7.42 2.56 -1.75
C MET A 355 -8.68 2.95 -0.99
N ARG A 356 -8.66 2.82 0.33
CA ARG A 356 -9.73 3.30 1.20
C ARG A 356 -9.15 4.34 2.13
N GLY A 357 -9.77 5.51 2.25
CA GLY A 357 -9.16 6.58 3.05
C GLY A 357 -8.94 6.20 4.52
N GLN A 358 -9.81 5.38 5.13
CA GLN A 358 -9.61 4.87 6.49
C GLN A 358 -8.50 3.80 6.64
N ASP A 359 -7.90 3.35 5.54
CA ASP A 359 -6.81 2.37 5.51
C ASP A 359 -5.78 2.79 4.45
N PRO A 360 -5.22 4.02 4.58
CA PRO A 360 -4.52 4.71 3.48
C PRO A 360 -3.23 4.00 3.09
N ASN A 361 -2.64 3.21 3.98
CA ASN A 361 -1.41 2.46 3.71
C ASN A 361 -1.65 1.11 3.00
N THR A 362 -2.82 0.92 2.38
CA THR A 362 -3.18 -0.32 1.68
C THR A 362 -3.51 -0.04 0.23
N ILE A 363 -2.66 -0.54 -0.64
CA ILE A 363 -2.88 -0.54 -2.08
C ILE A 363 -3.62 -1.83 -2.40
N ILE A 364 -4.81 -1.69 -2.99
CA ILE A 364 -5.59 -2.80 -3.51
C ILE A 364 -5.33 -2.82 -5.02
N ALA A 365 -4.67 -3.88 -5.47
CA ALA A 365 -4.36 -4.15 -6.86
C ALA A 365 -5.21 -5.33 -7.32
N THR A 366 -6.02 -5.14 -8.36
CA THR A 366 -7.03 -6.12 -8.76
C THR A 366 -7.03 -6.32 -10.27
N VAL A 367 -7.22 -7.57 -10.67
CA VAL A 367 -7.61 -7.92 -12.04
C VAL A 367 -8.94 -8.65 -11.99
N HIS A 368 -9.90 -8.20 -12.81
CA HIS A 368 -11.17 -8.88 -13.06
C HIS A 368 -11.15 -9.51 -14.44
N SER A 369 -11.71 -10.71 -14.55
CA SER A 369 -11.76 -11.48 -15.79
C SER A 369 -13.06 -12.29 -15.88
N ASN A 370 -13.44 -12.64 -17.09
CA ASN A 370 -14.52 -13.55 -17.45
C ASN A 370 -13.99 -14.78 -18.23
N GLU A 371 -12.68 -15.04 -18.23
CA GLU A 371 -12.05 -16.14 -18.98
C GLU A 371 -12.60 -17.53 -18.62
N THR A 372 -13.12 -17.69 -17.41
CA THR A 372 -13.74 -18.93 -16.91
C THR A 372 -15.21 -19.09 -17.34
N GLY A 373 -15.76 -18.13 -18.07
CA GLY A 373 -17.19 -18.04 -18.42
C GLY A 373 -18.07 -17.41 -17.34
N SER A 374 -17.46 -16.92 -16.25
CA SER A 374 -18.10 -16.12 -15.21
C SER A 374 -17.10 -15.11 -14.63
N GLN A 375 -17.60 -14.00 -14.07
CA GLN A 375 -16.77 -12.99 -13.43
C GLN A 375 -15.95 -13.59 -12.27
N THR A 376 -14.63 -13.48 -12.38
CA THR A 376 -13.64 -13.80 -11.35
C THR A 376 -12.73 -12.60 -11.12
N SER A 377 -12.06 -12.56 -9.96
CA SER A 377 -11.00 -11.57 -9.71
C SER A 377 -9.86 -12.15 -8.91
N ILE A 378 -8.68 -11.59 -9.11
CA ILE A 378 -7.49 -11.79 -8.28
C ILE A 378 -7.16 -10.43 -7.69
N ALA A 379 -7.24 -10.31 -6.37
CA ALA A 379 -6.97 -9.07 -5.64
C ALA A 379 -5.79 -9.27 -4.67
N SER A 380 -4.87 -8.31 -4.68
CA SER A 380 -3.75 -8.23 -3.75
C SER A 380 -3.89 -6.96 -2.92
N ALA A 381 -4.08 -7.13 -1.60
CA ALA A 381 -4.04 -6.03 -0.65
C ALA A 381 -2.61 -5.89 -0.11
N VAL A 382 -1.86 -4.94 -0.66
CA VAL A 382 -0.45 -4.72 -0.34
C VAL A 382 -0.31 -3.57 0.64
N LYS A 383 0.34 -3.84 1.78
CA LYS A 383 0.65 -2.82 2.78
C LYS A 383 1.97 -2.13 2.43
N VAL A 384 1.98 -0.81 2.56
CA VAL A 384 3.17 0.03 2.37
C VAL A 384 3.40 0.93 3.60
N PRO A 385 4.65 1.26 3.96
CA PRO A 385 4.94 1.97 5.21
C PRO A 385 4.33 3.38 5.27
N ASP A 386 4.29 4.08 4.14
CA ASP A 386 3.75 5.43 4.03
C ASP A 386 3.14 5.66 2.63
N THR A 387 2.06 6.44 2.58
CA THR A 387 1.42 6.93 1.36
C THR A 387 1.19 8.44 1.42
N SER A 388 1.82 9.14 2.36
CA SER A 388 1.63 10.57 2.56
C SER A 388 2.25 11.38 1.43
N GLY A 389 1.45 12.29 0.85
CA GLY A 389 1.90 13.08 -0.29
C GLY A 389 1.95 12.26 -1.59
N PHE A 390 2.75 12.73 -2.53
CA PHE A 390 2.72 12.19 -3.90
C PHE A 390 3.60 10.96 -4.09
N HIS A 391 2.95 9.84 -4.41
CA HIS A 391 3.58 8.57 -4.77
C HIS A 391 3.22 8.17 -6.20
N LYS A 392 4.05 7.29 -6.80
CA LYS A 392 3.77 6.66 -8.09
C LYS A 392 3.07 5.33 -7.87
N TYR A 393 1.93 5.18 -8.54
CA TYR A 393 1.17 3.93 -8.62
C TYR A 393 1.12 3.53 -10.08
N GLY A 394 1.60 2.32 -10.38
CA GLY A 394 1.62 1.88 -11.77
C GLY A 394 1.48 0.38 -11.95
N VAL A 395 1.15 -0.02 -13.17
CA VAL A 395 1.03 -1.42 -13.55
C VAL A 395 1.73 -1.65 -14.88
N LEU A 396 2.58 -2.66 -14.90
CA LEU A 396 3.13 -3.25 -16.12
C LEU A 396 2.20 -4.37 -16.52
N TRP A 397 1.56 -4.23 -17.68
CA TRP A 397 0.69 -5.24 -18.25
C TRP A 397 1.31 -5.74 -19.55
N THR A 398 1.62 -7.03 -19.59
CA THR A 398 2.20 -7.73 -20.74
C THR A 398 1.24 -8.82 -21.23
N GLU A 399 1.60 -9.51 -22.31
CA GLU A 399 0.82 -10.66 -22.79
C GLU A 399 0.70 -11.77 -21.74
N ASP A 400 1.74 -11.99 -20.94
CA ASP A 400 1.81 -13.13 -20.01
C ASP A 400 1.60 -12.74 -18.54
N GLU A 401 2.05 -11.55 -18.14
CA GLU A 401 2.09 -11.13 -16.73
C GLU A 401 1.62 -9.68 -16.52
N ILE A 402 0.99 -9.46 -15.37
CA ILE A 402 0.65 -8.18 -14.77
C ILE A 402 1.51 -7.99 -13.50
N VAL A 403 2.23 -6.87 -13.42
CA VAL A 403 3.05 -6.50 -12.26
C VAL A 403 2.67 -5.11 -11.79
N TRP A 404 2.23 -5.00 -10.54
CA TRP A 404 1.91 -3.71 -9.92
C TRP A 404 3.12 -3.14 -9.20
N TYR A 405 3.25 -1.82 -9.25
CA TYR A 405 4.37 -1.06 -8.73
C TYR A 405 3.89 0.08 -7.83
N PHE A 406 4.60 0.27 -6.72
CA PHE A 406 4.53 1.45 -5.86
C PHE A 406 5.92 2.07 -5.76
N ASP A 407 6.05 3.33 -6.14
CA ASP A 407 7.34 4.04 -6.22
C ASP A 407 8.45 3.24 -6.93
N ASP A 408 8.07 2.62 -8.04
CA ASP A 408 8.90 1.74 -8.89
C ASP A 408 9.25 0.39 -8.28
N ALA A 409 8.87 0.09 -7.04
CA ALA A 409 9.06 -1.24 -6.47
C ALA A 409 7.87 -2.15 -6.78
N ALA A 410 8.12 -3.35 -7.27
CA ALA A 410 7.05 -4.32 -7.51
C ALA A 410 6.35 -4.70 -6.19
N ILE A 411 5.02 -4.69 -6.16
CA ILE A 411 4.22 -4.97 -4.95
C ILE A 411 3.30 -6.19 -5.10
N ALA A 412 2.85 -6.48 -6.31
CA ALA A 412 1.98 -7.62 -6.60
C ALA A 412 2.20 -8.13 -8.03
N ARG A 413 1.80 -9.36 -8.29
CA ARG A 413 1.90 -10.04 -9.60
C ARG A 413 0.69 -10.93 -9.84
N ALA A 414 0.29 -11.06 -11.09
CA ALA A 414 -0.72 -12.02 -11.56
C ALA A 414 -0.43 -12.39 -13.02
N ASP A 415 -0.91 -13.55 -13.46
CA ASP A 415 -0.91 -13.88 -14.88
C ASP A 415 -1.92 -12.98 -15.61
N THR A 416 -1.62 -12.58 -16.85
CA THR A 416 -2.58 -11.87 -17.70
C THR A 416 -3.71 -12.83 -18.10
N PRO A 417 -4.99 -12.53 -17.78
CA PRO A 417 -6.10 -13.38 -18.17
C PRO A 417 -6.28 -13.47 -19.69
N SER A 418 -6.76 -14.61 -20.17
CA SER A 418 -6.91 -14.87 -21.61
C SER A 418 -7.96 -14.02 -22.34
N ASP A 419 -8.79 -13.26 -21.60
CA ASP A 419 -9.71 -12.27 -22.13
C ASP A 419 -9.19 -10.83 -22.04
N MET A 420 -7.97 -10.60 -21.54
CA MET A 420 -7.36 -9.28 -21.36
C MET A 420 -6.22 -9.05 -22.38
N HIS A 421 -6.59 -9.05 -23.68
CA HIS A 421 -5.66 -8.82 -24.79
C HIS A 421 -6.11 -7.75 -25.79
N ASP A 422 -7.25 -7.12 -25.56
CA ASP A 422 -7.77 -6.00 -26.37
C ASP A 422 -7.37 -4.64 -25.78
N PRO A 423 -7.34 -3.54 -26.56
CA PRO A 423 -6.94 -2.24 -26.06
C PRO A 423 -7.81 -1.78 -24.88
N MET A 424 -7.18 -1.23 -23.84
CA MET A 424 -7.87 -0.67 -22.68
C MET A 424 -7.60 0.83 -22.54
N TYR A 425 -8.61 1.57 -22.09
CA TYR A 425 -8.54 3.00 -21.79
C TYR A 425 -8.43 3.23 -20.28
N MET A 426 -7.93 4.40 -19.87
CA MET A 426 -7.70 4.73 -18.47
C MET A 426 -8.90 5.44 -17.84
N LEU A 427 -9.09 5.23 -16.54
CA LEU A 427 -10.03 5.93 -15.68
C LEU A 427 -9.33 6.37 -14.40
N VAL A 428 -9.67 7.55 -13.91
CA VAL A 428 -9.27 8.03 -12.58
C VAL A 428 -10.47 8.67 -11.89
N ASN A 429 -10.72 8.29 -10.64
CA ASN A 429 -11.85 8.82 -9.88
C ASN A 429 -11.62 8.83 -8.38
N LEU A 430 -12.48 9.58 -7.69
CA LEU A 430 -12.63 9.54 -6.24
C LEU A 430 -14.06 9.13 -5.89
N ALA A 431 -14.30 7.86 -5.57
CA ALA A 431 -15.60 7.40 -5.11
C ALA A 431 -15.83 7.76 -3.62
N VAL A 432 -17.08 7.71 -3.18
CA VAL A 432 -17.51 7.82 -1.78
C VAL A 432 -18.43 6.64 -1.49
N GLY A 433 -18.24 5.91 -0.40
CA GLY A 433 -19.02 4.72 -0.13
C GLY A 433 -18.38 3.43 -0.65
N GLY A 434 -19.23 2.47 -1.03
CA GLY A 434 -18.82 1.14 -1.46
C GLY A 434 -17.92 0.44 -0.44
N ILE A 435 -16.79 -0.09 -0.89
CA ILE A 435 -15.85 -0.82 -0.02
C ILE A 435 -15.17 0.08 1.02
N ALA A 436 -15.17 1.41 0.82
CA ALA A 436 -14.68 2.37 1.80
C ALA A 436 -15.72 2.66 2.90
N GLY A 437 -16.99 2.27 2.72
CA GLY A 437 -18.05 2.51 3.69
C GLY A 437 -18.47 3.98 3.75
N THR A 438 -19.33 4.31 4.72
CA THR A 438 -19.90 5.66 4.85
C THR A 438 -18.90 6.64 5.50
N PRO A 439 -18.79 7.88 4.99
CA PRO A 439 -18.05 8.94 5.67
C PRO A 439 -18.52 9.17 7.11
N SER A 440 -17.59 9.22 8.06
CA SER A 440 -17.92 9.33 9.49
C SER A 440 -18.34 10.74 9.90
N ASP A 441 -17.81 11.76 9.23
CA ASP A 441 -18.13 13.18 9.43
C ASP A 441 -19.03 13.77 8.34
N GLY A 442 -19.43 12.95 7.34
CA GLY A 442 -20.18 13.40 6.17
C GLY A 442 -19.38 14.26 5.20
N LEU A 443 -18.04 14.23 5.25
CA LEU A 443 -17.13 15.01 4.40
C LEU A 443 -17.43 16.52 4.43
N VAL A 444 -17.69 17.11 5.59
CA VAL A 444 -18.11 18.53 5.70
C VAL A 444 -17.10 19.50 5.06
N ASP A 445 -15.81 19.20 5.14
CA ASP A 445 -14.73 19.99 4.53
C ASP A 445 -14.40 19.52 3.09
N GLY A 446 -14.98 18.38 2.70
CA GLY A 446 -14.68 17.63 1.48
C GLY A 446 -13.34 16.89 1.56
N SER A 447 -13.15 15.95 0.64
CA SER A 447 -11.92 15.16 0.51
C SER A 447 -11.32 15.32 -0.88
N GLN A 448 -10.01 15.20 -1.02
CA GLN A 448 -9.30 15.54 -2.25
C GLN A 448 -8.30 14.46 -2.63
N MET A 449 -8.42 13.97 -3.87
CA MET A 449 -7.36 13.26 -4.57
C MET A 449 -6.62 14.26 -5.45
N LYS A 450 -5.30 14.34 -5.31
CA LYS A 450 -4.46 15.24 -6.10
C LYS A 450 -3.56 14.41 -7.02
N ILE A 451 -3.44 14.82 -8.27
CA ILE A 451 -2.75 14.10 -9.32
C ILE A 451 -1.75 15.06 -9.97
N ASP A 452 -0.48 14.68 -9.94
CA ASP A 452 0.61 15.40 -10.59
C ASP A 452 0.64 15.09 -12.09
N TYR A 453 0.61 13.80 -12.45
CA TYR A 453 0.52 13.37 -13.84
C TYR A 453 -0.14 11.99 -13.98
N ILE A 454 -0.60 11.71 -15.20
CA ILE A 454 -0.93 10.36 -15.67
C ILE A 454 -0.15 10.09 -16.95
N LYS A 455 0.51 8.93 -17.02
CA LYS A 455 1.35 8.52 -18.15
C LYS A 455 1.07 7.08 -18.55
N ALA A 456 1.26 6.81 -19.83
CA ALA A 456 1.33 5.44 -20.34
C ALA A 456 2.56 5.29 -21.25
N TYR A 457 3.09 4.08 -21.28
CA TYR A 457 4.29 3.72 -22.02
C TYR A 457 4.04 2.40 -22.75
N GLN A 458 4.60 2.26 -23.94
CA GLN A 458 4.76 0.97 -24.60
C GLN A 458 6.12 0.36 -24.21
N LEU A 459 6.21 -0.96 -24.35
CA LEU A 459 7.45 -1.69 -24.15
C LEU A 459 8.23 -1.74 -25.47
N ASP A 460 9.55 -1.56 -25.39
CA ASP A 460 10.43 -1.79 -26.52
C ASP A 460 10.44 -3.30 -26.88
N ALA A 461 10.72 -3.62 -28.14
CA ALA A 461 10.65 -4.99 -28.66
C ALA A 461 11.57 -6.01 -27.94
N ASP A 462 12.58 -5.52 -27.22
CA ASP A 462 13.57 -6.32 -26.49
C ASP A 462 13.27 -6.46 -24.99
N TRP A 463 12.06 -6.08 -24.52
CA TRP A 463 11.67 -6.21 -23.10
C TRP A 463 11.84 -7.64 -22.59
N GLN A 464 12.53 -7.79 -21.46
CA GLN A 464 12.68 -9.06 -20.73
C GLN A 464 12.17 -8.89 -19.31
N ILE A 465 11.39 -9.86 -18.84
CA ILE A 465 10.86 -9.93 -17.46
C ILE A 465 11.94 -10.42 -16.49
#